data_AF-A0A1J3DQY9-F1
#
_entry.id   AF-A0A1J3DQY9-F1
#
_cell.length_a   1.000
_cell.length_b   1.000
_cell.length_c   1.000
_cell.angle_alpha   90.00
_cell.angle_beta   90.00
_cell.angle_gamma   90.00
#
_symmetry.space_group_name_H-M   'P 1'
#
loop_
_entity.id
_entity.type
_entity.pdbx_description
1 polymer ?
#
loop_
_entity_poly.entity_id
_entity_poly.type
_entity_poly.pdbx_seq_one_letter_code
_entity_poly.pdbx_strand_id
1 'polypeptide(L)'
;MWLGPLHDASYVTEMLELAKEWGWISEGNGLDLEKLLSIMIEESDPRLPPGYTKMDEMASRAKMNSPSLKKMMNALVKEGYAASRSHIISNALKTDCPMSQFIRIAKDEMKRVD
;
A
#
# COMPACT_ATOMS: atom_id res chain seq x y z
N MET A 1 -15.65 6.63 -15.79
CA MET A 1 -14.86 6.45 -14.55
C MET A 1 -13.58 7.25 -14.69
N TRP A 2 -13.13 7.93 -13.62
CA TRP A 2 -11.84 8.65 -13.60
C TRP A 2 -10.69 7.65 -13.44
N LEU A 3 -9.64 7.79 -14.26
CA LEU A 3 -8.45 6.92 -14.25
C LEU A 3 -7.15 7.68 -13.95
N GLY A 4 -7.24 8.98 -13.69
CA GLY A 4 -6.07 9.80 -13.33
C GLY A 4 -5.68 9.61 -11.85
N PRO A 5 -4.61 10.31 -11.41
CA PRO A 5 -4.19 10.30 -10.02
C PRO A 5 -5.33 10.72 -9.08
N LEU A 6 -5.40 10.09 -7.91
CA LEU A 6 -6.34 10.47 -6.84
C LEU A 6 -5.71 11.51 -5.89
N HIS A 7 -4.39 11.57 -5.85
CA HIS A 7 -3.62 12.41 -4.95
C HIS A 7 -2.54 13.14 -5.75
N ASP A 8 -2.20 14.34 -5.28
CA ASP A 8 -0.98 15.03 -5.64
C ASP A 8 0.00 14.92 -4.46
N ALA A 9 1.17 14.31 -4.68
CA ALA A 9 2.12 14.00 -3.61
C ALA A 9 2.61 15.25 -2.87
N SER A 10 2.86 16.34 -3.62
CA SER A 10 3.34 17.60 -3.06
C SER A 10 2.27 18.24 -2.17
N TYR A 11 1.03 18.26 -2.65
CA TYR A 11 -0.11 18.79 -1.89
C TYR A 11 -0.37 17.99 -0.60
N VAL A 12 -0.36 16.65 -0.67
CA VAL A 12 -0.58 15.82 0.53
C VAL A 12 0.59 15.94 1.52
N THR A 13 1.81 16.14 1.02
CA THR A 13 2.98 16.42 1.88
C THR A 13 2.83 17.75 2.60
N GLU A 14 2.38 18.80 1.93
CA GLU A 14 2.08 20.09 2.57
C GLU A 14 0.99 19.95 3.63
N MET A 15 -0.07 19.17 3.36
CA MET A 15 -1.11 18.87 4.35
C MET A 15 -0.54 18.17 5.60
N LEU A 16 0.42 17.26 5.42
CA LEU A 16 1.07 16.57 6.54
C LEU A 16 1.90 17.53 7.39
N GLU A 17 2.65 18.44 6.77
CA GLU A 17 3.42 19.44 7.50
C GLU A 17 2.52 20.42 8.26
N LEU A 18 1.45 20.92 7.63
CA LEU A 18 0.45 21.76 8.30
C LEU A 18 -0.22 21.05 9.50
N ALA A 19 -0.54 19.76 9.35
CA ALA A 19 -1.12 18.97 10.43
C ALA A 19 -0.17 18.82 11.62
N LYS A 20 1.15 18.75 11.38
CA LYS A 20 2.17 18.79 12.44
C LYS A 20 2.25 20.16 13.09
N GLU A 21 2.32 21.23 12.30
CA GLU A 21 2.38 22.62 12.79
C GLU A 21 1.19 22.98 13.67
N TRP A 22 -0.01 22.51 13.31
CA TRP A 22 -1.24 22.74 14.06
C TRP A 22 -1.43 21.79 15.25
N GLY A 23 -0.50 20.86 15.47
CA GLY A 23 -0.57 19.89 16.58
C GLY A 23 -1.69 18.85 16.43
N TRP A 24 -2.22 18.66 15.22
CA TRP A 24 -3.25 17.64 14.94
C TRP A 24 -2.67 16.23 15.00
N ILE A 25 -1.36 16.12 14.82
CA ILE A 25 -0.58 14.89 14.95
C ILE A 25 0.24 15.02 16.25
N SER A 26 -0.34 14.64 17.40
CA SER A 26 0.34 14.63 18.70
C SER A 26 0.15 13.30 19.45
N GLU A 27 0.99 13.08 20.47
CA GLU A 27 1.36 11.79 21.10
C GLU A 27 0.21 10.92 21.66
N GLY A 28 -1.04 11.40 21.70
CA GLY A 28 -2.19 10.63 22.20
C GLY A 28 -3.15 10.09 21.15
N ASN A 29 -3.43 10.87 20.10
CA ASN A 29 -4.52 10.60 19.14
C ASN A 29 -4.11 10.77 17.66
N GLY A 30 -2.91 11.31 17.38
CA GLY A 30 -2.47 11.77 16.05
C GLY A 30 -1.94 10.70 15.10
N LEU A 31 -1.76 9.46 15.57
CA LEU A 31 -1.17 8.38 14.78
C LEU A 31 -2.01 8.01 13.56
N ASP A 32 -3.33 8.20 13.60
CA ASP A 32 -4.22 7.81 12.50
C ASP A 32 -4.15 8.81 11.33
N LEU A 33 -4.09 10.12 11.60
CA LEU A 33 -3.99 11.13 10.55
C LEU A 33 -2.60 11.12 9.89
N GLU A 34 -1.54 11.07 10.69
CA GLU A 34 -0.16 10.98 10.16
C GLU A 34 0.02 9.76 9.29
N LYS A 35 -0.44 8.60 9.77
CA LYS A 35 -0.37 7.35 9.03
C LYS A 35 -1.23 7.39 7.77
N LEU A 36 -2.43 7.98 7.82
CA LEU A 36 -3.28 8.14 6.65
C LEU A 36 -2.60 8.98 5.58
N LEU A 37 -2.12 10.18 5.94
CA LEU A 37 -1.44 11.08 5.00
C LEU A 37 -0.16 10.44 4.45
N SER A 38 0.61 9.73 5.29
CA SER A 38 1.78 8.98 4.84
C SER A 38 1.43 7.91 3.81
N ILE A 39 0.34 7.14 4.02
CA ILE A 39 -0.14 6.17 3.05
C ILE A 39 -0.57 6.88 1.76
N MET A 40 -1.28 8.01 1.83
CA MET A 40 -1.71 8.75 0.65
C MET A 40 -0.52 9.30 -0.16
N ILE A 41 0.56 9.72 0.50
CA ILE A 41 1.82 10.13 -0.14
C ILE A 41 2.46 8.94 -0.85
N GLU A 42 2.62 7.80 -0.18
CA GLU A 42 3.14 6.57 -0.81
C GLU A 42 2.28 6.12 -2.01
N GLU A 43 0.96 6.21 -1.87
CA GLU A 43 -0.03 5.84 -2.89
C GLU A 43 -0.05 6.82 -4.09
N SER A 44 0.65 7.95 -3.99
CA SER A 44 0.80 8.93 -5.07
C SER A 44 1.91 8.58 -6.08
N ASP A 45 2.64 7.47 -5.89
CA ASP A 45 3.67 7.03 -6.84
C ASP A 45 3.07 6.88 -8.26
N PRO A 46 3.58 7.59 -9.28
CA PRO A 46 3.01 7.62 -10.62
C PRO A 46 3.07 6.27 -11.35
N ARG A 47 3.85 5.31 -10.85
CA ARG A 47 3.88 3.94 -11.37
C ARG A 47 2.67 3.12 -10.94
N LEU A 48 2.00 3.51 -9.84
CA LEU A 48 0.88 2.76 -9.31
C LEU A 48 -0.35 2.89 -10.21
N PRO A 49 -0.92 1.78 -10.71
CA PRO A 49 -2.13 1.82 -11.52
C PRO A 49 -3.37 2.09 -10.65
N PRO A 50 -4.49 2.53 -11.27
CA PRO A 50 -5.78 2.60 -10.59
C PRO A 50 -6.20 1.24 -10.02
N GLY A 51 -6.83 1.26 -8.84
CA GLY A 51 -7.30 0.06 -8.15
C GLY A 51 -6.37 -0.41 -7.04
N TYR A 52 -6.62 -1.61 -6.54
CA TYR A 52 -5.84 -2.28 -5.49
C TYR A 52 -6.06 -3.80 -5.57
N THR A 53 -5.15 -4.55 -4.97
CA THR A 53 -5.26 -6.00 -4.79
C THR A 53 -5.52 -6.31 -3.33
N LYS A 54 -6.68 -6.89 -3.03
CA LYS A 54 -7.00 -7.43 -1.71
C LYS A 54 -6.28 -8.75 -1.48
N MET A 55 -5.58 -8.85 -0.35
CA MET A 55 -4.74 -10.01 -0.05
C MET A 55 -5.56 -11.29 0.19
N ASP A 56 -6.70 -11.16 0.88
CA ASP A 56 -7.66 -12.24 1.14
C ASP A 56 -8.30 -12.77 -0.16
N GLU A 57 -8.68 -11.87 -1.07
CA GLU A 57 -9.26 -12.26 -2.36
C GLU A 57 -8.22 -12.93 -3.26
N MET A 58 -7.00 -12.39 -3.30
CA MET A 58 -5.89 -13.01 -4.04
C MET A 58 -5.61 -14.42 -3.50
N ALA A 59 -5.47 -14.57 -2.18
CA ALA A 59 -5.18 -15.86 -1.54
C ALA A 59 -6.29 -16.90 -1.78
N SER A 60 -7.56 -16.48 -1.66
CA SER A 60 -8.72 -17.32 -1.97
C SER A 60 -8.69 -17.84 -3.41
N ARG A 61 -8.49 -16.93 -4.39
CA ARG A 61 -8.43 -17.30 -5.82
C ARG A 61 -7.21 -18.16 -6.16
N ALA A 62 -6.09 -17.94 -5.49
CA ALA A 62 -4.87 -18.72 -5.66
C ALA A 62 -4.86 -20.05 -4.87
N LYS A 63 -5.92 -20.34 -4.08
CA LYS A 63 -6.06 -21.52 -3.21
C LYS A 63 -4.85 -21.70 -2.28
N MET A 64 -4.45 -20.62 -1.62
CA MET A 64 -3.30 -20.59 -0.71
C MET A 64 -3.60 -19.71 0.50
N ASN A 65 -2.76 -19.81 1.52
CA ASN A 65 -2.74 -18.84 2.61
C ASN A 65 -2.13 -17.51 2.13
N SER A 66 -2.52 -16.40 2.76
CA SER A 66 -1.96 -15.10 2.45
C SER A 66 -0.70 -14.82 3.28
N PRO A 67 0.40 -14.33 2.68
CA PRO A 67 1.47 -13.71 3.45
C PRO A 67 0.95 -12.43 4.13
N SER A 68 1.68 -11.92 5.13
CA SER A 68 1.34 -10.63 5.72
C SER A 68 1.58 -9.49 4.71
N LEU A 69 0.78 -8.42 4.79
CA LEU A 69 0.93 -7.23 3.94
C LEU A 69 2.36 -6.69 3.94
N LYS A 70 3.00 -6.66 5.12
CA LYS A 70 4.38 -6.18 5.27
C LYS A 70 5.37 -7.05 4.51
N LYS A 71 5.26 -8.38 4.62
CA LYS A 71 6.13 -9.32 3.88
C LYS A 71 5.93 -9.17 2.38
N MET A 72 4.67 -9.14 1.94
CA MET A 72 4.33 -9.00 0.52
C MET A 72 4.86 -7.67 -0.06
N MET A 73 4.63 -6.56 0.64
CA MET A 73 5.10 -5.23 0.22
C MET A 73 6.63 -5.17 0.13
N ASN A 74 7.35 -5.69 1.13
CA ASN A 74 8.81 -5.76 1.11
C ASN A 74 9.33 -6.62 -0.05
N ALA A 75 8.67 -7.75 -0.35
CA ALA A 75 9.07 -8.62 -1.44
C ALA A 75 8.84 -7.95 -2.82
N LEU A 76 7.72 -7.25 -3.00
CA LEU A 76 7.43 -6.47 -4.21
C LEU A 76 8.50 -5.39 -4.45
N VAL A 77 8.80 -4.58 -3.43
CA VAL A 77 9.83 -3.54 -3.51
C VAL A 77 11.20 -4.14 -3.80
N LYS A 78 11.54 -5.26 -3.16
CA LYS A 78 12.81 -5.97 -3.40
C LYS A 78 12.94 -6.48 -4.83
N GLU A 79 11.85 -6.85 -5.48
CA GLU A 79 11.81 -7.25 -6.89
C GLU A 79 11.68 -6.07 -7.87
N GLY A 80 11.67 -4.83 -7.37
CA GLY A 80 11.70 -3.61 -8.19
C GLY A 80 10.32 -3.03 -8.54
N TYR A 81 9.24 -3.60 -8.03
CA TYR A 81 7.89 -3.10 -8.25
C TYR A 81 7.58 -1.89 -7.36
N ALA A 82 6.76 -0.98 -7.87
CA ALA A 82 6.09 0.00 -7.04
C ALA A 82 5.10 -0.72 -6.12
N ALA A 83 5.07 -0.38 -4.83
CA ALA A 83 4.10 -0.94 -3.91
C ALA A 83 3.77 0.05 -2.79
N SER A 84 2.48 0.17 -2.49
CA SER A 84 1.99 0.92 -1.33
C SER A 84 0.85 0.17 -0.67
N ARG A 85 0.50 0.58 0.56
CA ARG A 85 -0.80 0.25 1.13
C ARG A 85 -1.90 1.04 0.40
N SER A 86 -3.15 0.65 0.62
CA SER A 86 -4.32 1.40 0.17
C SER A 86 -4.94 2.14 1.35
N HIS A 87 -5.15 3.45 1.21
CA HIS A 87 -5.92 4.22 2.19
C HIS A 87 -7.41 3.82 2.20
N ILE A 88 -7.90 3.22 1.11
CA ILE A 88 -9.30 2.82 0.94
C ILE A 88 -9.60 1.51 1.68
N ILE A 89 -8.69 0.52 1.62
CA ILE A 89 -8.88 -0.81 2.22
C ILE A 89 -7.61 -1.25 2.93
N SER A 90 -7.72 -1.51 4.24
CA SER A 90 -6.60 -1.89 5.11
C SER A 90 -5.87 -3.17 4.72
N ASN A 91 -6.58 -4.15 4.14
CA ASN A 91 -6.02 -5.44 3.68
C ASN A 91 -5.67 -5.48 2.18
N ALA A 92 -5.27 -4.34 1.61
CA ALA A 92 -4.96 -4.24 0.20
C ALA A 92 -3.63 -3.54 -0.08
N LEU A 93 -3.02 -3.91 -1.20
CA LEU A 93 -1.83 -3.27 -1.77
C LEU A 93 -2.16 -2.65 -3.12
N LYS A 94 -1.53 -1.52 -3.42
CA LYS A 94 -1.40 -1.05 -4.80
C LYS A 94 -0.03 -1.43 -5.31
N THR A 95 0.07 -1.83 -6.57
CA THR A 95 1.34 -2.18 -7.20
C THR A 95 1.22 -2.22 -8.71
N ASP A 96 2.32 -1.93 -9.40
CA ASP A 96 2.49 -2.16 -10.85
C ASP A 96 2.83 -3.62 -11.19
N CYS A 97 2.98 -4.49 -10.18
CA CYS A 97 3.25 -5.90 -10.34
C CYS A 97 2.08 -6.64 -11.01
N PRO A 98 2.32 -7.34 -12.14
CA PRO A 98 1.31 -8.17 -12.78
C PRO A 98 0.81 -9.28 -11.84
N MET A 99 -0.49 -9.60 -11.89
CA MET A 99 -1.11 -10.56 -10.97
C MET A 99 -0.44 -11.95 -10.95
N SER A 100 0.09 -12.42 -12.08
CA SER A 100 0.85 -13.67 -12.15
C SER A 100 2.13 -13.63 -11.30
N GLN A 101 2.86 -12.51 -11.35
CA GLN A 101 4.05 -12.28 -10.52
C GLN A 101 3.67 -12.03 -9.06
N PHE A 102 2.60 -11.28 -8.81
CA PHE A 102 2.07 -11.06 -7.47
C PHE A 102 1.78 -12.38 -6.74
N ILE A 103 1.11 -13.33 -7.41
CA ILE A 103 0.83 -14.66 -6.86
C ILE A 103 2.12 -15.47 -6.68
N ARG A 104 3.08 -15.41 -7.63
CA ARG A 104 4.38 -16.09 -7.49
C ARG A 104 5.11 -15.60 -6.24
N ILE A 105 5.27 -14.29 -6.09
CA ILE A 105 5.95 -13.67 -4.96
C ILE A 105 5.26 -14.05 -3.65
N ALA A 106 3.92 -14.02 -3.62
CA ALA A 106 3.16 -14.45 -2.44
C ALA A 106 3.46 -15.91 -2.07
N LYS A 107 3.53 -16.82 -3.06
CA LYS A 107 3.88 -18.23 -2.82
C LYS A 107 5.31 -18.40 -2.31
N ASP A 108 6.25 -17.63 -2.83
CA ASP A 108 7.65 -17.68 -2.39
C ASP A 108 7.78 -17.18 -0.94
N GLU A 109 7.05 -16.14 -0.56
CA GLU A 109 6.99 -15.65 0.83
C GLU A 109 6.35 -16.64 1.80
N MET A 110 5.37 -17.43 1.34
CA MET A 110 4.74 -18.47 2.16
C MET A 110 5.67 -19.64 2.44
N LYS A 111 6.58 -20.00 1.52
CA LYS A 111 7.55 -21.10 1.70
C LYS A 111 8.71 -20.75 2.62
N ARG A 112 9.01 -19.46 2.82
CA ARG A 112 10.10 -18.98 3.70
C ARG A 112 9.75 -19.10 5.20
N VAL A 113 8.60 -19.67 5.54
CA VAL A 113 8.11 -19.85 6.91
C VAL A 113 8.37 -21.27 7.44
N ASP A 114 8.84 -22.17 6.57
CA ASP A 114 9.28 -23.54 6.91
C ASP A 114 10.82 -23.61 6.96
#